data_AF-A0AAN5DHH0-F1
#
_entry.id   AF-A0AAN5DHH0-F1
#
_cell.length_a   1.000
_cell.length_b   1.000
_cell.length_c   1.000
_cell.angle_alpha   90.00
_cell.angle_beta   90.00
_cell.angle_gamma   90.00
#
_symmetry.space_group_name_H-M   'P 1'
#
loop_
_entity.id
_entity.type
_entity.pdbx_description
1 polymer ?
#
loop_
_entity_poly.entity_id
_entity_poly.type
_entity_poly.pdbx_seq_one_letter_code
_entity_poly.pdbx_strand_id
1 'polypeptide(L)'
;TLISAVIVFSVFVESAVLAMIVQLIRKIRVGTLNASSATKKYQKTAVYSLVMQGAIPGIFYLVPSVGLFSIHLYSFIAGLEKAATNQAASTISVLLVNIVSLHGLANSLTILACTPSLRRNISKMIRRPESIVLVVGTQA
;
A
#
# COMPACT_ATOMS: atom_id res chain seq x y z
N THR A 1 25.12 4.34 -13.16
CA THR A 1 25.31 5.31 -12.06
C THR A 1 24.02 6.05 -11.71
N LEU A 2 23.36 6.73 -12.67
CA LEU A 2 22.09 7.43 -12.39
C LEU A 2 20.94 6.49 -11.98
N ILE A 3 20.71 5.40 -12.71
CA ILE A 3 19.64 4.43 -12.42
C ILE A 3 19.83 3.80 -11.03
N SER A 4 21.04 3.36 -10.71
CA SER A 4 21.38 2.80 -9.40
C SER A 4 21.17 3.83 -8.28
N ALA A 5 21.52 5.10 -8.50
CA ALA A 5 21.29 6.17 -7.53
C ALA A 5 19.79 6.45 -7.32
N VAL A 6 18.98 6.44 -8.39
CA VAL A 6 17.52 6.59 -8.30
C VAL A 6 16.89 5.45 -7.52
N ILE A 7 17.32 4.20 -7.75
CA ILE A 7 16.80 3.04 -7.02
C ILE A 7 17.19 3.11 -5.54
N VAL A 8 18.44 3.42 -5.22
CA VAL A 8 18.91 3.56 -3.82
C VAL A 8 18.15 4.68 -3.12
N PHE A 9 17.96 5.82 -3.78
CA PHE A 9 17.17 6.93 -3.24
C PHE A 9 15.71 6.52 -2.99
N SER A 10 15.09 5.79 -3.92
CA SER A 10 13.72 5.29 -3.77
C SER A 10 13.59 4.37 -2.54
N VAL A 11 14.50 3.39 -2.40
CA VAL A 11 14.52 2.47 -1.26
C VAL A 11 14.73 3.23 0.05
N PHE A 12 15.60 4.23 0.06
CA PHE A 12 15.84 5.08 1.24
C PHE A 12 14.57 5.84 1.66
N VAL A 13 13.91 6.53 0.72
CA VAL A 13 12.68 7.29 1.01
C VAL A 13 11.57 6.39 1.54
N GLU A 14 11.36 5.22 0.94
CA GLU A 14 10.37 4.25 1.41
C GLU A 14 10.67 3.76 2.83
N SER A 15 11.94 3.45 3.13
CA SER A 15 12.36 3.03 4.47
C SER A 15 12.17 4.14 5.52
N ALA A 16 12.39 5.41 5.16
CA ALA A 16 12.18 6.55 6.04
C ALA A 16 10.70 6.75 6.37
N VAL A 17 9.81 6.59 5.38
CA VAL A 17 8.35 6.64 5.58
C VAL A 17 7.91 5.51 6.53
N LEU A 18 8.40 4.28 6.34
CA LEU A 18 8.12 3.17 7.26
C LEU A 18 8.60 3.47 8.68
N ALA A 19 9.80 4.02 8.83
CA ALA A 19 10.33 4.40 10.14
C ALA A 19 9.46 5.48 10.82
N MET A 20 9.00 6.48 10.08
CA MET A 20 8.09 7.51 10.57
C MET A 20 6.76 6.90 11.04
N ILE A 21 6.18 5.99 10.27
CA ILE A 21 4.95 5.26 10.63
C ILE A 21 5.17 4.48 11.94
N VAL A 22 6.27 3.74 12.07
CA VAL A 22 6.60 2.98 13.29
C VAL A 22 6.72 3.90 14.50
N GLN A 23 7.39 5.04 14.35
CA GLN A 23 7.49 6.04 15.43
C GLN A 23 6.12 6.59 15.83
N LEU A 24 5.25 6.87 14.87
CA LEU A 24 3.90 7.37 15.11
C LEU A 24 3.06 6.33 15.87
N ILE A 25 3.13 5.05 15.49
CA ILE A 25 2.46 3.95 16.22
C ILE A 25 2.95 3.89 17.67
N ARG A 26 4.28 3.98 17.90
CA ARG A 26 4.86 3.95 19.25
C ARG A 26 4.34 5.11 20.10
N LYS A 27 4.34 6.33 19.56
CA LYS A 27 3.82 7.52 20.25
C LYS A 27 2.34 7.38 20.59
N ILE A 28 1.53 6.89 19.66
CA ILE A 28 0.10 6.68 19.91
C ILE A 28 -0.08 5.61 21.00
N ARG A 29 0.61 4.47 20.92
CA ARG A 29 0.51 3.40 21.92
C ARG A 29 0.85 3.90 23.33
N VAL A 30 1.88 4.72 23.49
CA VAL A 30 2.24 5.34 24.77
C VAL A 30 1.15 6.29 25.25
N GLY A 31 0.66 7.19 24.39
CA GLY A 31 -0.42 8.12 24.74
C GLY A 31 -1.75 7.43 25.08
N THR A 32 -1.99 6.24 24.53
CA THR A 32 -3.19 5.44 24.76
C THR A 32 -3.21 4.76 26.15
N LEU A 33 -2.07 4.59 26.84
CA LEU A 33 -2.01 3.88 28.13
C LEU A 33 -2.92 4.51 29.20
N ASN A 34 -2.94 5.85 29.25
CA ASN A 34 -3.71 6.64 30.21
C ASN A 34 -5.10 7.05 29.73
N ALA A 35 -5.52 6.62 28.54
CA ALA A 35 -6.81 7.01 27.97
C ALA A 35 -7.98 6.14 28.48
N SER A 36 -9.19 6.70 28.44
CA SER A 36 -10.44 5.98 28.74
C SER A 36 -10.65 4.81 27.76
N SER A 37 -11.45 3.81 28.16
CA SER A 37 -11.74 2.61 27.35
C SER A 37 -12.35 2.95 25.98
N ALA A 38 -13.21 3.97 25.91
CA ALA A 38 -13.78 4.47 24.66
C ALA A 38 -12.71 5.07 23.74
N THR A 39 -11.83 5.93 24.28
CA THR A 39 -10.74 6.56 23.52
C THR A 39 -9.71 5.53 23.06
N LYS A 40 -9.40 4.50 23.88
CA LYS A 40 -8.53 3.38 23.50
C LYS A 40 -9.03 2.65 22.25
N LYS A 41 -10.34 2.39 22.14
CA LYS A 41 -10.95 1.70 20.99
C LYS A 41 -10.84 2.54 19.71
N TYR A 42 -11.12 3.84 19.81
CA TYR A 42 -10.98 4.77 18.68
C TYR A 42 -9.52 4.89 18.23
N GLN A 43 -8.59 5.10 19.16
CA GLN A 43 -7.17 5.22 18.86
C GLN A 43 -6.60 3.93 18.23
N LYS A 44 -6.95 2.75 18.75
CA LYS A 44 -6.53 1.47 18.14
C LYS A 44 -7.02 1.31 16.70
N THR A 45 -8.25 1.75 16.42
CA THR A 45 -8.82 1.69 15.07
C THR A 45 -8.13 2.70 14.14
N ALA A 46 -7.85 3.91 14.61
CA ALA A 46 -7.11 4.92 13.86
C ALA A 46 -5.68 4.48 13.55
N VAL A 47 -4.98 3.90 14.53
CA VAL A 47 -3.64 3.32 14.35
C VAL A 47 -3.67 2.20 13.33
N TYR A 48 -4.62 1.27 13.44
CA TYR A 48 -4.75 0.18 12.47
C TYR A 48 -5.00 0.71 11.06
N SER A 49 -5.92 1.67 10.91
CA SER A 49 -6.21 2.33 9.64
C SER A 49 -4.96 3.00 9.04
N LEU A 50 -4.21 3.73 9.85
CA LEU A 50 -3.00 4.41 9.44
C LEU A 50 -1.89 3.42 9.02
N VAL A 51 -1.72 2.33 9.76
CA VAL A 51 -0.78 1.26 9.42
C VAL A 51 -1.16 0.62 8.10
N MET A 52 -2.43 0.29 7.90
CA MET A 52 -2.88 -0.34 6.66
C MET A 52 -2.70 0.60 5.47
N GLN A 53 -3.05 1.89 5.62
CA GLN A 53 -2.88 2.92 4.58
C GLN A 53 -1.41 3.18 4.21
N GLY A 54 -0.47 3.03 5.14
CA GLY A 54 0.96 3.16 4.82
C GLY A 54 1.58 1.85 4.32
N ALA A 55 1.28 0.74 4.98
CA ALA A 55 1.93 -0.54 4.74
C ALA A 55 1.45 -1.19 3.43
N ILE A 56 0.15 -1.16 3.13
CA ILE A 56 -0.36 -1.80 1.91
C ILE A 56 0.23 -1.10 0.68
N PRO A 57 0.04 0.21 0.45
CA PRO A 57 0.65 0.88 -0.70
C PRO A 57 2.18 0.77 -0.70
N GLY A 58 2.81 0.82 0.48
CA GLY A 58 4.26 0.66 0.62
C GLY A 58 4.77 -0.67 0.09
N ILE A 59 4.08 -1.80 0.34
CA ILE A 59 4.48 -3.11 -0.18
C ILE A 59 4.42 -3.16 -1.71
N PHE A 60 3.42 -2.51 -2.32
CA PHE A 60 3.28 -2.44 -3.78
C PHE A 60 4.36 -1.59 -4.47
N TYR A 61 5.14 -0.80 -3.72
CA TYR A 61 6.33 -0.11 -4.22
C TYR A 61 7.63 -0.82 -3.84
N LEU A 62 7.74 -1.29 -2.59
CA LEU A 62 8.95 -1.91 -2.07
C LEU A 62 9.32 -3.20 -2.80
N VAL A 63 8.33 -4.07 -3.06
CA VAL A 63 8.58 -5.35 -3.73
C VAL A 63 9.09 -5.14 -5.18
N PRO A 64 8.42 -4.32 -6.01
CA PRO A 64 8.96 -3.93 -7.32
C PRO A 64 10.34 -3.27 -7.25
N SER A 65 10.56 -2.33 -6.34
CA SER A 65 11.84 -1.63 -6.18
C SER A 65 13.00 -2.60 -5.88
N VAL A 66 12.83 -3.52 -4.94
CA VAL A 66 13.85 -4.53 -4.60
C VAL A 66 14.05 -5.54 -5.73
N GLY A 67 12.97 -5.95 -6.40
CA GLY A 67 13.06 -6.87 -7.54
C GLY A 67 13.81 -6.27 -8.72
N LEU A 68 13.49 -5.02 -9.09
CA LEU A 68 14.18 -4.30 -10.16
C LEU A 68 15.64 -4.02 -9.81
N PHE A 69 15.94 -3.69 -8.54
CA PHE A 69 17.31 -3.58 -8.06
C PHE A 69 18.08 -4.88 -8.24
N SER A 70 17.48 -6.02 -7.90
CA SER A 70 18.09 -7.34 -8.01
C SER A 70 18.38 -7.72 -9.46
N ILE A 71 17.45 -7.43 -10.38
CA ILE A 71 17.65 -7.60 -11.83
C ILE A 71 18.78 -6.72 -12.32
N HIS A 72 18.84 -5.47 -11.87
CA HIS A 72 19.90 -4.54 -12.26
C HIS A 72 21.28 -4.98 -11.76
N LEU A 73 21.36 -5.48 -10.52
CA LEU A 73 22.58 -6.04 -9.94
C LEU A 73 23.01 -7.30 -10.70
N TYR A 74 22.07 -8.17 -11.06
CA TYR A 74 22.35 -9.33 -11.91
C TYR A 74 22.92 -8.92 -13.27
N SER A 75 22.31 -7.94 -13.95
CA SER A 75 22.81 -7.41 -15.22
C SER A 75 24.21 -6.80 -15.11
N PHE A 76 24.54 -6.19 -13.96
CA PHE A 76 25.87 -5.65 -13.69
C PHE A 76 26.92 -6.75 -13.53
N ILE A 77 26.59 -7.84 -12.84
CA ILE A 77 27.53 -8.95 -12.57
C ILE A 77 27.67 -9.90 -13.78
N ALA A 78 26.57 -10.29 -14.40
CA ALA A 78 26.54 -11.29 -15.46
C ALA A 78 26.84 -10.73 -16.86
N GLY A 79 26.87 -9.39 -16.99
CA GLY A 79 27.00 -8.69 -18.27
C GLY A 79 25.65 -8.47 -18.95
N LEU A 80 25.52 -7.33 -19.62
CA LEU A 80 24.25 -6.84 -20.17
C LEU A 80 23.66 -7.79 -21.22
N GLU A 81 24.48 -8.38 -22.09
CA GLU A 81 24.03 -9.29 -23.15
C GLU A 81 23.40 -10.59 -22.61
N LYS A 82 24.00 -11.15 -21.57
CA LYS A 82 23.51 -12.38 -20.92
C LYS A 82 22.25 -12.13 -20.10
N ALA A 83 22.11 -10.93 -19.55
CA ALA A 83 20.90 -10.54 -18.83
C ALA A 83 19.76 -10.18 -19.77
N ALA A 84 20.03 -9.53 -20.90
CA ALA A 84 19.01 -9.19 -21.90
C ALA A 84 18.39 -10.42 -22.56
N THR A 85 19.17 -11.49 -22.73
CA THR A 85 18.70 -12.78 -23.28
C THR A 85 18.01 -13.66 -22.24
N ASN A 86 18.06 -13.30 -20.94
CA ASN A 86 17.40 -14.06 -19.89
C ASN A 86 15.90 -13.75 -19.86
N GLN A 87 15.11 -14.66 -20.46
CA GLN A 87 13.66 -14.55 -20.53
C GLN A 87 13.00 -14.42 -19.15
N ALA A 88 13.51 -15.13 -18.13
CA ALA A 88 12.95 -15.07 -16.78
C ALA A 88 13.12 -13.68 -16.16
N ALA A 89 14.28 -13.04 -16.32
CA ALA A 89 14.52 -11.69 -15.83
C ALA A 89 13.60 -10.67 -16.51
N SER A 90 13.37 -10.81 -17.82
CA SER A 90 12.43 -9.97 -18.57
C SER A 90 10.99 -10.14 -18.10
N THR A 91 10.51 -11.38 -17.97
CA THR A 91 9.15 -11.65 -17.47
C THR A 91 8.94 -11.14 -16.06
N ILE A 92 9.90 -11.36 -15.15
CA ILE A 92 9.84 -10.85 -13.78
C ILE A 92 9.80 -9.31 -13.78
N SER A 93 10.61 -8.64 -14.61
CA SER A 93 10.60 -7.18 -14.71
C SER A 93 9.22 -6.64 -15.12
N VAL A 94 8.55 -7.25 -16.10
CA VAL A 94 7.21 -6.84 -16.53
C VAL A 94 6.18 -7.07 -15.42
N LEU A 95 6.26 -8.20 -14.72
CA LEU A 95 5.37 -8.49 -13.58
C LEU A 95 5.55 -7.46 -12.46
N LEU A 96 6.79 -7.07 -12.14
CA LEU A 96 7.08 -6.07 -11.11
C LEU A 96 6.50 -4.70 -11.47
N VAL A 97 6.64 -4.27 -12.73
CA VAL A 97 6.04 -3.00 -13.21
C VAL A 97 4.51 -3.06 -13.13
N ASN A 98 3.90 -4.19 -13.48
CA ASN A 98 2.46 -4.38 -13.36
C ASN A 98 1.99 -4.31 -11.90
N ILE A 99 2.75 -4.85 -10.94
CA ILE A 99 2.44 -4.73 -9.52
C ILE A 99 2.42 -3.25 -9.08
N VAL A 100 3.36 -2.42 -9.56
CA VAL A 100 3.33 -0.98 -9.29
C VAL A 100 2.02 -0.35 -9.78
N SER A 101 1.52 -0.73 -10.95
CA SER A 101 0.23 -0.23 -11.47
C SER A 101 -0.97 -0.60 -10.57
N LEU A 102 -0.89 -1.72 -9.84
CA LEU A 102 -1.92 -2.10 -8.87
C LEU A 102 -1.90 -1.28 -7.58
N HIS A 103 -0.85 -0.48 -7.30
CA HIS A 103 -0.75 0.29 -6.06
C HIS A 103 -1.94 1.25 -5.88
N GLY A 104 -2.43 1.87 -6.95
CA GLY A 104 -3.54 2.84 -6.90
C GLY A 104 -4.86 2.17 -6.51
N LEU A 105 -5.09 0.97 -7.05
CA LEU A 105 -6.23 0.13 -6.67
C LEU A 105 -6.10 -0.33 -5.21
N ALA A 106 -4.93 -0.81 -4.81
CA ALA A 106 -4.66 -1.23 -3.43
C ALA A 106 -4.83 -0.07 -2.44
N ASN A 107 -4.36 1.13 -2.79
CA ASN A 107 -4.54 2.34 -1.99
C ASN A 107 -6.01 2.70 -1.84
N SER A 108 -6.77 2.69 -2.94
CA SER A 108 -8.20 2.98 -2.94
C SER A 108 -9.00 1.97 -2.10
N LEU A 109 -8.72 0.67 -2.24
CA LEU A 109 -9.32 -0.39 -1.43
C LEU A 109 -8.94 -0.27 0.05
N THR A 110 -7.72 0.17 0.34
CA THR A 110 -7.27 0.36 1.73
C THR A 110 -8.00 1.52 2.38
N ILE A 111 -8.14 2.67 1.70
CA ILE A 111 -8.94 3.81 2.18
C ILE A 111 -10.40 3.38 2.39
N LEU A 112 -10.96 2.62 1.45
CA LEU A 112 -12.32 2.09 1.52
C LEU A 112 -12.52 1.18 2.74
N ALA A 113 -11.60 0.24 2.97
CA ALA A 113 -11.66 -0.70 4.08
C ALA A 113 -11.43 -0.03 5.43
N CYS A 114 -10.60 1.02 5.46
CA CYS A 114 -10.21 1.75 6.66
C CYS A 114 -11.21 2.84 7.06
N THR A 115 -12.15 3.22 6.18
CA THR A 115 -13.15 4.25 6.45
C THR A 115 -14.44 3.64 7.03
N PRO A 116 -14.71 3.77 8.34
CA PRO A 116 -15.82 3.07 9.00
C PRO A 116 -17.21 3.54 8.56
N SER A 117 -17.36 4.80 8.15
CA SER A 117 -18.62 5.32 7.58
C SER A 117 -18.96 4.62 6.26
N LEU A 118 -17.96 4.49 5.39
CA LEU A 118 -18.09 3.88 4.07
C LEU A 118 -18.35 2.37 4.16
N ARG A 119 -17.64 1.67 5.06
CA ARG A 119 -17.87 0.24 5.34
C ARG A 119 -19.29 -0.05 5.83
N ARG A 120 -19.85 0.83 6.67
CA ARG A 120 -21.23 0.72 7.15
C ARG A 120 -22.24 0.97 6.03
N ASN A 121 -22.00 1.96 5.17
CA ASN A 121 -22.89 2.25 4.03
C ASN A 121 -22.91 1.10 3.02
N ILE A 122 -21.75 0.53 2.67
CA ILE A 122 -21.66 -0.63 1.77
C ILE A 122 -22.34 -1.86 2.40
N SER A 123 -22.08 -2.12 3.69
CA SER A 123 -22.76 -3.23 4.39
C SER A 123 -24.28 -3.05 4.44
N LYS A 124 -24.76 -1.81 4.58
CA LYS A 124 -26.19 -1.49 4.52
C LYS A 124 -26.75 -1.67 3.10
N MET A 125 -26.03 -1.21 2.06
CA MET A 125 -26.41 -1.42 0.66
C MET A 125 -26.50 -2.91 0.31
N ILE A 126 -25.49 -3.71 0.66
CA ILE A 126 -25.46 -5.15 0.37
C ILE A 126 -26.58 -5.89 1.13
N ARG A 127 -26.89 -5.49 2.37
CA ARG A 127 -27.95 -6.12 3.17
C ARG A 127 -29.36 -5.63 2.83
N ARG A 128 -29.51 -4.49 2.16
CA ARG A 128 -30.80 -3.90 1.74
C ARG A 128 -30.74 -3.37 0.30
N PRO A 129 -30.67 -4.26 -0.70
CA PRO A 129 -30.64 -3.85 -2.11
C PRO A 129 -31.95 -3.14 -2.55
N GLU A 130 -33.08 -3.39 -1.86
CA GLU A 130 -34.41 -2.87 -2.25
C GLU A 130 -34.54 -1.34 -2.18
N SER A 131 -33.74 -0.65 -1.38
CA SER A 131 -33.78 0.82 -1.29
C SER A 131 -33.06 1.55 -2.44
N ILE A 132 -32.34 0.85 -3.32
CA ILE A 132 -31.61 1.46 -4.44
C ILE A 132 -32.54 1.74 -5.63
N VAL A 133 -33.55 0.89 -5.86
CA VAL A 133 -34.54 1.11 -6.92
C VAL A 133 -35.36 2.38 -6.66
N LEU A 134 -35.61 2.71 -5.39
CA LEU A 134 -36.38 3.90 -5.00
C LEU A 134 -35.57 5.21 -5.09
N VAL A 135 -34.26 5.19 -4.87
CA VAL A 135 -33.44 6.43 -4.95
C VAL A 135 -33.04 6.75 -6.40
N VAL A 136 -32.83 5.74 -7.24
CA VAL A 136 -32.57 5.94 -8.68
C VAL A 136 -33.87 6.24 -9.46
N GLY A 137 -35.03 5.76 -8.97
CA GLY A 137 -36.34 6.06 -9.54
C GLY A 137 -36.91 7.45 -9.21
N THR A 138 -36.25 8.26 -8.38
CA THR A 138 -36.68 9.63 -8.03
C THR A 138 -35.92 10.74 -8.77
N GLN A 139 -35.09 10.40 -9.77
CA GLN A 139 -34.51 11.36 -10.73
C GLN A 139 -34.94 11.08 -12.18
N ALA A 140 -36.18 10.65 -12.38
CA ALA A 140 -36.85 10.65 -13.68
C ALA A 140 -38.14 11.48 -13.59
#